data_AF-A0A2T3ZND5-F1
#
_entry.id   AF-A0A2T3ZND5-F1
#
_cell.length_a   1.000
_cell.length_b   1.000
_cell.length_c   1.000
_cell.angle_alpha   90.00
_cell.angle_beta   90.00
_cell.angle_gamma   90.00
#
_symmetry.space_group_name_H-M   'P 1'
#
loop_
_entity.id
_entity.type
_entity.pdbx_description
1 polymer ?
#
loop_
_entity_poly.entity_id
_entity_poly.type
_entity_poly.pdbx_seq_one_letter_code
_entity_poly.pdbx_strand_id
1 'polypeptide(L)' 'MATGKRPYPRAHLRKIVKAHAGMKLSKNADVLIYLNYSLFMNALVKEAAIHARQAGERGFTPRNIMKALPDVLARFKG' A
#
# COMPACT_ATOMS: atom_id res chain seq x y z
N MET A 1 18.31 -23.26 11.80
CA MET A 1 18.15 -22.45 10.58
C MET A 1 17.19 -21.32 10.88
N ALA A 2 17.62 -20.06 10.79
CA ALA A 2 16.71 -18.92 10.98
C ALA A 2 15.59 -19.05 9.94
N THR A 3 14.36 -19.30 10.40
CA THR A 3 13.18 -19.33 9.54
C THR A 3 13.12 -17.97 8.85
N GLY A 4 13.53 -17.90 7.58
CA GLY A 4 13.59 -16.66 6.82
C GLY A 4 12.26 -15.94 6.95
N LYS A 5 12.26 -14.74 7.53
CA LYS A 5 11.05 -13.91 7.61
C LYS A 5 10.55 -13.76 6.18
N ARG A 6 9.36 -14.32 5.91
CA ARG A 6 8.73 -14.18 4.60
C ARG A 6 8.64 -12.67 4.28
N PRO A 7 8.89 -12.26 3.03
CA PRO A 7 8.96 -10.84 2.66
C PRO A 7 7.64 -10.09 2.92
N TYR A 8 6.53 -10.80 3.14
CA TYR A 8 5.24 -10.21 3.45
C TYR A 8 4.33 -11.13 4.29
N PRO A 9 3.43 -10.55 5.13
CA PRO A 9 2.61 -11.30 6.07
C PRO A 9 1.33 -11.87 5.42
N ARG A 10 1.47 -13.02 4.75
CA ARG A 10 0.35 -13.71 4.04
C ARG A 10 -0.89 -13.97 4.91
N ALA A 11 -0.70 -14.48 6.13
CA ALA A 11 -1.81 -14.82 7.01
C ALA A 11 -2.63 -13.59 7.43
N HIS A 12 -1.94 -12.48 7.70
CA HIS A 12 -2.58 -11.22 8.08
C HIS A 12 -3.35 -10.62 6.91
N LEU A 13 -2.73 -10.60 5.71
CA LEU A 13 -3.37 -10.11 4.51
C LEU A 13 -4.66 -10.88 4.18
N ARG A 14 -4.62 -12.22 4.26
CA ARG A 14 -5.80 -13.06 4.04
C ARG A 14 -6.92 -12.77 5.05
N LYS A 15 -6.60 -12.46 6.31
CA LYS A 15 -7.59 -12.08 7.33
C LYS A 15 -8.26 -10.75 6.97
N ILE A 16 -7.48 -9.72 6.61
CA ILE A 16 -8.00 -8.41 6.19
C ILE A 16 -8.92 -8.58 4.98
N VAL A 17 -8.45 -9.24 3.92
CA VAL A 17 -9.24 -9.40 2.69
C VAL A 17 -10.52 -10.19 2.96
N LYS A 18 -10.48 -11.26 3.77
CA LYS A 18 -11.68 -12.01 4.13
C LYS A 18 -12.69 -11.15 4.90
N ALA A 19 -12.22 -10.29 5.82
CA ALA A 19 -13.08 -9.42 6.61
C ALA A 19 -13.79 -8.35 5.76
N HIS A 20 -13.14 -7.86 4.70
CA HIS A 20 -13.71 -6.79 3.85
C HIS A 20 -14.41 -7.31 2.58
N ALA A 21 -13.98 -8.42 1.99
CA ALA A 21 -14.54 -8.95 0.75
C ALA A 21 -15.56 -10.08 0.97
N GLY A 22 -15.61 -10.69 2.16
CA GLY A 22 -16.50 -11.84 2.45
C GLY A 22 -16.17 -13.12 1.66
N MET A 23 -15.09 -13.14 0.88
CA MET A 23 -14.75 -14.23 -0.03
C MET A 23 -13.48 -14.98 0.38
N LYS A 24 -13.38 -16.24 -0.05
CA LYS A 24 -12.15 -17.04 0.09
C LYS A 24 -11.19 -16.68 -1.03
N LEU A 25 -9.94 -16.39 -0.69
CA LEU A 25 -8.87 -16.18 -1.66
C LEU A 25 -8.34 -17.50 -2.21
N SER A 26 -8.22 -17.58 -3.54
CA SER A 26 -7.56 -18.68 -4.24
C SER A 26 -6.06 -18.77 -3.89
N LYS A 27 -5.39 -19.82 -4.34
CA LYS A 27 -3.96 -20.02 -4.11
C LYS A 27 -3.18 -18.86 -4.75
N ASN A 28 -2.32 -18.22 -3.97
CA ASN A 28 -1.45 -17.12 -4.38
C ASN A 28 -2.11 -15.80 -4.81
N ALA A 29 -3.44 -15.68 -4.79
CA ALA A 29 -4.10 -14.39 -5.01
C ALA A 29 -3.64 -13.33 -3.99
N ASP A 30 -3.32 -13.75 -2.77
CA ASP A 30 -2.77 -12.87 -1.73
C ASP A 30 -1.40 -12.27 -2.10
N VAL A 31 -0.62 -12.94 -2.97
CA VAL A 31 0.65 -12.40 -3.45
C VAL A 31 0.41 -11.21 -4.38
N LEU A 32 -0.54 -11.33 -5.30
CA LEU A 32 -0.90 -10.26 -6.23
C LEU A 32 -1.55 -9.07 -5.52
N ILE A 33 -2.38 -9.33 -4.51
CA ILE A 33 -2.95 -8.27 -3.66
C ILE A 33 -1.83 -7.52 -2.93
N TYR A 34 -0.83 -8.23 -2.39
CA TYR A 34 0.30 -7.58 -1.73
C TYR A 34 1.18 -6.78 -2.71
N LEU A 35 1.37 -7.28 -3.93
CA LEU A 35 2.08 -6.56 -4.99
C LEU A 35 1.34 -5.25 -5.33
N ASN A 36 0.02 -5.32 -5.52
CA ASN A 36 -0.80 -4.13 -5.79
C ASN A 36 -0.70 -3.13 -4.63
N TYR A 37 -0.82 -3.59 -3.38
CA TYR A 37 -0.60 -2.74 -2.20
C TYR A 37 0.80 -2.09 -2.18
N SER A 38 1.85 -2.83 -2.55
CA SER A 38 3.22 -2.31 -2.59
C SER A 38 3.38 -1.23 -3.67
N LEU A 39 2.75 -1.42 -4.83
CA LEU A 39 2.70 -0.42 -5.90
C LEU A 39 1.93 0.83 -5.46
N PHE A 40 0.81 0.66 -4.75
CA PHE A 40 0.05 1.75 -4.15
C PHE A 40 0.89 2.56 -3.16
N MET A 41 1.59 1.89 -2.24
CA MET A 41 2.46 2.56 -1.26
C MET A 41 3.59 3.34 -1.95
N ASN A 42 4.21 2.77 -2.99
CA ASN A 42 5.24 3.45 -3.77
C ASN A 42 4.70 4.70 -4.48
N ALA A 43 3.50 4.61 -5.08
CA ALA A 43 2.85 5.75 -5.71
C ALA A 43 2.51 6.85 -4.69
N LEU A 44 1.96 6.47 -3.53
CA LEU A 44 1.61 7.39 -2.45
C LEU A 44 2.82 8.16 -1.91
N VAL A 45 3.93 7.46 -1.65
CA VAL A 45 5.17 8.10 -1.15
C VAL A 45 5.76 9.04 -2.20
N LYS A 46 5.76 8.65 -3.48
CA LYS A 46 6.24 9.51 -4.58
C LYS A 46 5.43 10.80 -4.69
N GLU A 47 4.10 10.70 -4.68
CA GLU A 47 3.22 11.86 -4.78
C GLU A 47 3.31 12.76 -3.54
N ALA A 48 3.39 12.17 -2.34
CA ALA A 48 3.62 12.92 -1.11
C ALA A 48 4.98 13.65 -1.11
N ALA A 49 6.04 13.03 -1.67
CA ALA A 49 7.34 13.67 -1.81
C ALA A 49 7.31 14.85 -2.80
N ILE A 50 6.50 14.78 -3.86
CA ILE A 50 6.28 15.90 -4.79
C ILE A 50 5.64 17.08 -4.04
N HIS A 51 4.57 16.83 -3.28
CA HIS A 51 3.94 17.88 -2.47
C HIS A 51 4.88 18.48 -1.42
N ALA A 52 5.69 17.65 -0.76
CA ALA A 52 6.69 18.11 0.21
C ALA A 52 7.71 19.06 -0.46
N ARG A 53 8.20 18.69 -1.66
CA ARG A 53 9.15 19.49 -2.42
C ARG A 53 8.53 20.82 -2.89
N GLN A 54 7.27 20.82 -3.32
CA GLN A 54 6.53 22.03 -3.69
C GLN A 54 6.33 22.98 -2.51
N ALA A 55 6.18 22.43 -1.30
CA ALA A 55 6.05 23.19 -0.07
C ALA A 55 7.40 23.66 0.53
N GLY A 56 8.54 23.25 -0.04
CA GLY A 56 9.87 23.58 0.49
C GLY A 56 10.24 22.79 1.76
N GLU A 57 9.57 21.67 2.04
CA GLU A 57 9.82 20.84 3.21
C GLU A 57 11.05 19.93 3.02
N ARG A 58 11.85 19.71 4.08
CA ARG A 58 13.03 18.82 4.05
C ARG A 58 12.67 17.33 3.99
N GLY A 59 11.42 16.96 4.23
CA GLY A 59 10.90 15.60 4.17
C GLY A 59 9.39 15.63 4.01
N PHE A 60 8.76 14.50 3.67
CA PHE A 60 7.31 14.46 3.56
C PHE A 60 6.66 14.29 4.94
N THR A 61 5.74 15.20 5.25
CA THR A 61 4.94 15.17 6.48
C THR A 61 3.62 14.40 6.27
N PRO A 62 2.89 14.03 7.34
CA PRO A 62 1.57 13.44 7.22
C PRO A 62 0.59 14.28 6.39
N ARG A 63 0.75 15.62 6.41
CA ARG A 63 -0.04 16.54 5.60
C ARG A 63 0.12 16.29 4.10
N ASN A 64 1.35 16.04 3.64
CA ASN A 64 1.62 15.75 2.24
C ASN A 64 1.02 14.40 1.81
N ILE A 65 1.05 13.40 2.70
CA ILE A 65 0.42 12.11 2.47
C ILE A 65 -1.09 12.28 2.35
N MET A 66 -1.73 13.00 3.29
CA MET A 66 -3.17 13.26 3.24
C MET A 66 -3.59 14.02 1.99
N LYS A 67 -2.72 14.90 1.47
CA LYS A 67 -2.96 15.62 0.22
C LYS A 67 -2.86 14.72 -1.01
N ALA A 68 -1.87 13.82 -1.05
CA ALA A 68 -1.69 12.87 -2.15
C ALA A 68 -2.71 11.72 -2.15
N LEU A 69 -3.23 11.35 -0.98
CA LEU A 69 -4.01 10.14 -0.79
C LEU A 69 -5.25 10.02 -1.70
N PRO A 70 -6.11 11.06 -1.85
CA PRO A 70 -7.30 10.97 -2.70
C PRO A 70 -6.96 10.66 -4.16
N ASP A 71 -5.94 11.34 -4.71
CA ASP A 71 -5.53 11.18 -6.10
C ASP A 71 -4.94 9.80 -6.35
N VAL A 72 -4.10 9.31 -5.43
CA VAL A 72 -3.51 7.97 -5.55
C VAL A 72 -4.57 6.89 -5.36
N LEU A 73 -5.51 7.04 -4.42
CA LEU A 73 -6.65 6.11 -4.29
C LEU A 73 -7.50 6.07 -5.56
N ALA A 74 -7.75 7.22 -6.20
CA ALA A 74 -8.49 7.28 -7.45
C ALA A 74 -7.77 6.52 -8.59
N ARG A 75 -6.44 6.61 -8.68
CA ARG A 75 -5.63 5.87 -9.67
C ARG A 75 -5.65 4.35 -9.46
N PHE A 76 -5.87 3.90 -8.23
CA PHE A 76 -5.89 2.48 -7.86
C PHE A 76 -7.30 1.90 -7.71
N LYS A 77 -8.34 2.67 -8.02
CA LYS A 77 -9.69 2.13 -8.23
C LYS A 77 -9.66 1.30 -9.53
N GLY A 78 -9.89 0.00 -9.38
CA GLY A 78 -10.14 -0.92 -10.49
C GLY A 78 -11.51 -0.69 -11.10
#